data_AF-A0A258AIJ9-F1
#
_entry.id   AF-A0A258AIJ9-F1
#
_cell.length_a   1.000
_cell.length_b   1.000
_cell.length_c   1.000
_cell.angle_alpha   90.00
_cell.angle_beta   90.00
_cell.angle_gamma   90.00
#
_symmetry.space_group_name_H-M   'P 1'
#
loop_
_entity.id
_entity.type
_entity.pdbx_description
1 polymer ?
#
loop_
_entity_poly.entity_id
_entity_poly.type
_entity_poly.pdbx_seq_one_letter_code
_entity_poly.pdbx_strand_id
1 'polypeptide(L)' 'MPAPTVSSISPSSGPLGGGTAVTITGTNFSASPGVTIGGTPATGITYVNSTTITCTTPAGTAGTASVVV' A
#
# COMPACT_ATOMS: atom_id res chain seq x y z
N MET A 1 -2.08 19.52 8.54
CA MET A 1 -2.29 18.70 7.33
C MET A 1 -2.93 17.41 7.79
N PRO A 2 -4.11 17.01 7.28
CA PRO A 2 -4.76 15.77 7.68
C PRO A 2 -3.86 14.57 7.34
N ALA A 3 -3.79 13.59 8.25
CA ALA A 3 -3.04 12.37 8.02
C ALA A 3 -3.71 11.56 6.88
N PRO A 4 -2.94 10.93 5.99
CA PRO A 4 -3.49 10.00 5.02
C PRO A 4 -4.18 8.84 5.74
N THR A 5 -5.39 8.50 5.33
CA THR A 5 -6.12 7.35 5.88
C THR A 5 -6.42 6.35 4.79
N VAL A 6 -6.06 5.08 5.02
CA VAL A 6 -6.41 3.98 4.14
C VAL A 6 -7.84 3.54 4.43
N SER A 7 -8.68 3.52 3.41
CA SER A 7 -10.06 3.06 3.50
C SER A 7 -10.21 1.60 3.05
N SER A 8 -9.55 1.23 1.96
CA SER A 8 -9.62 -0.11 1.35
C SER A 8 -8.34 -0.44 0.59
N ILE A 9 -8.03 -1.72 0.46
CA ILE A 9 -6.87 -2.23 -0.27
C ILE A 9 -7.35 -3.40 -1.15
N SER A 10 -6.97 -3.40 -2.43
CA SER A 10 -7.34 -4.44 -3.38
C SER A 10 -6.23 -4.73 -4.40
N PRO A 11 -5.79 -5.98 -4.55
CA PRO A 11 -6.16 -7.14 -3.73
C PRO A 11 -5.57 -7.02 -2.30
N SER A 12 -6.36 -7.37 -1.27
CA SER A 12 -5.91 -7.41 0.13
C SER A 12 -5.08 -8.65 0.48
N SER A 13 -4.81 -9.50 -0.52
CA SER A 13 -4.10 -10.77 -0.39
C SER A 13 -3.22 -10.99 -1.61
N GLY A 14 -1.98 -11.42 -1.38
CA GLY A 14 -1.03 -11.70 -2.46
C GLY A 14 -0.07 -12.84 -2.08
N PRO A 15 0.69 -13.35 -3.05
CA PRO A 15 1.72 -14.35 -2.83
C PRO A 15 2.85 -13.83 -1.94
N LEU A 16 3.46 -14.75 -1.19
CA LEU A 16 4.59 -14.50 -0.30
C LEU A 16 5.82 -13.96 -1.03
N GLY A 17 5.97 -14.32 -2.31
CA GLY A 17 7.05 -13.84 -3.16
C GLY A 17 6.99 -12.34 -3.47
N GLY A 18 5.91 -11.64 -3.10
CA GLY A 18 5.71 -10.24 -3.48
C GLY A 18 5.52 -10.08 -4.99
N GLY A 19 5.61 -8.84 -5.46
CA GLY A 19 5.45 -8.47 -6.87
C GLY A 19 4.00 -8.31 -7.32
N THR A 20 3.04 -8.26 -6.39
CA THR A 20 1.63 -8.04 -6.73
C THR A 20 1.30 -6.57 -6.66
N ALA A 21 0.73 -6.04 -7.74
CA ALA A 21 0.20 -4.70 -7.75
C ALA A 21 -1.05 -4.63 -6.85
N VAL A 22 -0.98 -3.81 -5.82
CA VAL A 22 -2.10 -3.52 -4.91
C VAL A 22 -2.52 -2.07 -5.07
N THR A 23 -3.83 -1.87 -5.15
CA THR A 23 -4.47 -0.58 -5.19
C THR A 23 -4.98 -0.24 -3.81
N ILE A 24 -4.52 0.88 -3.27
CA ILE A 24 -4.85 1.40 -1.96
C ILE A 24 -5.75 2.62 -2.17
N THR A 25 -6.98 2.53 -1.67
CA THR A 25 -7.97 3.59 -1.72
C THR A 25 -8.11 4.21 -0.33
N GLY A 26 -8.18 5.53 -0.26
CA GLY A 26 -8.13 6.27 0.99
C GLY A 26 -8.47 7.74 0.80
N THR A 27 -7.97 8.59 1.70
CA THR A 27 -8.13 10.04 1.60
C THR A 27 -6.88 10.74 2.15
N ASN A 28 -6.63 11.96 1.69
CA ASN A 28 -5.49 12.79 2.10
C ASN A 28 -4.12 12.18 1.74
N PHE A 29 -4.06 11.38 0.67
CA PHE A 29 -2.79 10.92 0.15
C PHE A 29 -1.96 12.07 -0.42
N SER A 30 -0.68 12.09 -0.07
CA SER A 30 0.30 13.02 -0.62
C SER A 30 0.95 12.42 -1.87
N ALA A 31 1.60 13.27 -2.68
CA ALA A 31 2.29 12.84 -3.90
C ALA A 31 3.40 11.81 -3.65
N SER A 32 3.90 11.70 -2.41
CA SER A 32 4.90 10.73 -1.97
C SER A 32 4.45 10.01 -0.69
N PRO A 33 3.51 9.05 -0.77
CA PRO A 33 3.03 8.32 0.39
C PRO A 33 4.02 7.22 0.81
N GLY A 34 4.27 7.07 2.11
CA GLY A 34 5.20 6.10 2.65
C GLY A 34 4.51 4.77 2.96
N VAL A 35 4.17 3.99 1.93
CA VAL A 35 3.44 2.74 2.13
C VAL A 35 4.36 1.63 2.65
N THR A 36 4.02 1.06 3.79
CA THR A 36 4.63 -0.12 4.38
C THR A 36 3.59 -1.23 4.52
N ILE A 37 3.96 -2.46 4.15
CA ILE A 37 3.08 -3.63 4.14
C ILE A 37 3.77 -4.72 4.95
N GLY A 38 3.19 -5.05 6.11
CA GLY A 38 3.72 -6.09 7.00
C GLY A 38 5.10 -5.76 7.56
N GLY A 39 5.41 -4.46 7.73
CA GLY A 39 6.72 -3.98 8.19
C GLY A 39 7.77 -3.81 7.08
N THR A 40 7.45 -4.18 5.84
CA THR A 40 8.35 -4.00 4.68
C THR A 40 7.88 -2.83 3.82
N PRO A 41 8.76 -1.91 3.40
CA PRO A 41 8.38 -0.81 2.51
C PRO A 41 7.91 -1.35 1.15
N ALA A 42 6.72 -0.91 0.72
CA ALA A 42 6.23 -1.22 -0.60
C ALA A 42 7.09 -0.54 -1.67
N THR A 43 7.26 -1.19 -2.80
CA THR A 43 8.02 -0.65 -3.94
C THR A 43 7.07 -0.26 -5.06
N GLY A 44 7.53 0.51 -6.06
CA GLY A 44 6.68 0.88 -7.20
C GLY A 44 5.45 1.70 -6.83
N ILE A 45 5.54 2.50 -5.76
CA ILE A 45 4.46 3.37 -5.30
C ILE A 45 4.19 4.44 -6.36
N THR A 46 3.01 4.38 -6.95
CA THR A 46 2.50 5.28 -7.96
C THR A 46 1.29 5.98 -7.37
N TYR A 47 1.44 7.27 -7.09
CA TYR A 47 0.33 8.11 -6.66
C TYR A 47 -0.56 8.42 -7.87
N VAL A 48 -1.81 7.94 -7.84
CA VAL A 48 -2.79 8.21 -8.90
C VAL A 48 -3.55 9.50 -8.57
N ASN A 49 -4.06 9.60 -7.35
CA ASN A 49 -4.78 10.78 -6.86
C ASN A 49 -4.82 10.79 -5.32
N SER A 50 -5.39 11.85 -4.72
CA SER A 50 -5.42 12.07 -3.26
C SER A 50 -6.24 11.03 -2.50
N THR A 51 -6.93 10.15 -3.21
CA THR A 51 -7.73 9.03 -2.71
C THR A 51 -7.32 7.67 -3.26
N THR A 52 -6.31 7.58 -4.14
CA THR A 52 -5.90 6.32 -4.77
C THR A 52 -4.40 6.28 -5.02
N ILE A 53 -3.78 5.21 -4.55
CA ILE A 53 -2.36 4.91 -4.77
C ILE A 53 -2.28 3.47 -5.26
N THR A 54 -1.41 3.20 -6.22
CA THR A 54 -1.00 1.84 -6.56
C THR A 54 0.40 1.60 -6.05
N CYS A 55 0.67 0.43 -5.49
CA CYS A 55 2.03 0.03 -5.17
C CYS A 55 2.21 -1.46 -5.40
N THR A 56 3.45 -1.91 -5.43
CA THR A 56 3.80 -3.32 -5.49
C THR A 56 4.17 -3.83 -4.11
N THR A 57 3.53 -4.92 -3.69
CA THR A 57 3.88 -5.61 -2.46
C THR A 57 5.29 -6.19 -2.57
N PRO A 58 6.16 -6.00 -1.56
CA PRO A 58 7.46 -6.64 -1.52
C PRO A 58 7.32 -8.12 -1.15
N ALA A 59 8.37 -8.91 -1.37
CA ALA A 59 8.43 -10.28 -0.86
C ALA A 59 8.37 -10.25 0.68
N GLY A 60 7.47 -11.04 1.26
CA GLY A 60 7.15 -10.99 2.68
C GLY A 60 6.82 -12.36 3.25
N THR A 61 6.69 -12.42 4.56
CA THR A 61 6.40 -13.66 5.28
C THR A 61 4.90 -13.98 5.22
N ALA A 62 4.55 -15.28 5.27
CA ALA A 62 3.15 -15.70 5.34
C ALA A 62 2.51 -15.24 6.64
N GLY A 63 1.55 -14.33 6.54
CA GLY A 63 0.85 -13.79 7.69
C GLY A 63 0.04 -12.56 7.33
N THR A 64 -0.77 -12.10 8.28
CA THR A 64 -1.47 -10.82 8.20
C THR A 64 -0.45 -9.68 8.14
N ALA A 65 -0.36 -9.01 6.99
CA ALA A 65 0.46 -7.83 6.81
C ALA A 65 -0.34 -6.57 7.21
N SER A 66 0.09 -5.85 8.23
CA SER A 66 -0.46 -4.53 8.56
C SER A 66 -0.01 -3.51 7.52
N VAL A 67 -0.96 -2.78 6.93
CA VAL A 67 -0.66 -1.72 5.96
C VAL A 67 -0.68 -0.36 6.66
N VAL A 68 0.42 0.38 6.54
CA VAL A 68 0.61 1.71 7.13
C VAL A 68 1.09 2.66 6.02
N VAL A 69 0.63 3.92 6.03
CA VAL A 69 0.89 4.95 5.00
C VAL A 69 1.36 6.25 5.61
#